data_AF-A0A3D4BVN9-F1
#
_entry.id   AF-A0A3D4BVN9-F1
#
_cell.length_a   1.000
_cell.length_b   1.000
_cell.length_c   1.000
_cell.angle_alpha   90.00
_cell.angle_beta   90.00
_cell.angle_gamma   90.00
#
_symmetry.space_group_name_H-M   'P 1'
#
loop_
_entity.id
_entity.type
_entity.pdbx_description
1 polymer ?
#
loop_
_entity_poly.entity_id
_entity_poly.type
_entity_poly.pdbx_seq_one_letter_code
_entity_poly.pdbx_strand_id
1 'polypeptide(L)'
;MTYLETAAQFYSQVAQTPEVGLCCVQSTPLQLPGLKIPLLMQEMNYGCGTTVHHNELNNEPTVLYVGVGGGLEALQFAYFSRRPGAIIAVEPVEAMREAAMRNLEIAATENPWFDTSFVEICPGDAFNLPVADASVDIVAQNCLFNIFEPTDLTLALKEAYRVLKSGGRLQMSDPISTSPIPEHLQKNEHLRALCLSGALTYLEYTQLIINAGFGQVEIRARRPYRLLDKHSYQLQENILLESLDSVAFKVEIPPDGACVFTGKTAIYTGKEEFFDDQSGHILQRGIPVAVCDKTAEKLAVINSEEIIITSSTWYYDGGGCC
;
A
#
# COMPACT_ATOMS: atom_id res chain seq x y z
N MET A 1 26.61 -11.04 4.93
CA MET A 1 25.73 -9.89 4.75
C MET A 1 24.32 -10.41 4.96
N THR A 2 23.49 -9.74 5.73
CA THR A 2 22.06 -10.10 5.84
C THR A 2 21.31 -9.54 4.63
N TYR A 3 20.09 -10.02 4.38
CA TYR A 3 19.26 -9.47 3.29
C TYR A 3 18.99 -7.97 3.47
N LEU A 4 18.86 -7.49 4.71
CA LEU A 4 18.68 -6.07 5.03
C LEU A 4 19.94 -5.24 4.74
N GLU A 5 21.13 -5.77 5.06
CA GLU A 5 22.40 -5.12 4.71
C GLU A 5 22.59 -5.05 3.19
N THR A 6 22.25 -6.12 2.48
CA THR A 6 22.28 -6.17 1.00
C THR A 6 21.32 -5.14 0.40
N ALA A 7 20.10 -5.03 0.93
CA ALA A 7 19.14 -4.00 0.52
C ALA A 7 19.65 -2.59 0.83
N ALA A 8 20.17 -2.34 2.03
CA ALA A 8 20.71 -1.03 2.41
C ALA A 8 21.90 -0.60 1.52
N GLN A 9 22.81 -1.52 1.21
CA GLN A 9 23.93 -1.25 0.31
C GLN A 9 23.42 -0.91 -1.10
N PHE A 10 22.46 -1.67 -1.60
CA PHE A 10 21.85 -1.44 -2.91
C PHE A 10 21.16 -0.06 -2.98
N TYR A 11 20.30 0.25 -2.00
CA TYR A 11 19.61 1.55 -1.95
C TYR A 11 20.57 2.72 -1.73
N SER A 12 21.70 2.50 -1.05
CA SER A 12 22.76 3.51 -0.94
C SER A 12 23.42 3.82 -2.29
N GLN A 13 23.51 2.85 -3.21
CA GLN A 13 24.10 3.07 -4.54
C GLN A 13 23.15 3.85 -5.44
N VAL A 14 21.87 3.43 -5.50
CA VAL A 14 20.87 4.08 -6.35
C VAL A 14 20.48 5.48 -5.83
N ALA A 15 20.70 5.77 -4.54
CA ALA A 15 20.60 7.12 -4.00
C ALA A 15 21.61 8.11 -4.62
N GLN A 16 22.76 7.60 -5.11
CA GLN A 16 23.79 8.42 -5.75
C GLN A 16 23.65 8.41 -7.27
N THR A 17 23.32 7.25 -7.84
CA THR A 17 23.16 7.06 -9.29
C THR A 17 21.79 6.41 -9.54
N PRO A 18 20.72 7.19 -9.76
CA PRO A 18 19.38 6.65 -9.92
C PRO A 18 19.30 5.66 -11.08
N GLU A 19 18.79 4.47 -10.81
CA GLU A 19 18.50 3.46 -11.83
C GLU A 19 17.03 3.52 -12.25
N VAL A 20 16.77 4.16 -13.39
CA VAL A 20 15.42 4.33 -13.93
C VAL A 20 14.79 2.96 -14.27
N GLY A 21 13.62 2.67 -13.69
CA GLY A 21 12.88 1.42 -13.96
C GLY A 21 13.37 0.21 -13.16
N LEU A 22 14.05 0.44 -12.03
CA LEU A 22 14.67 -0.58 -11.18
C LEU A 22 13.73 -1.72 -10.74
N CYS A 23 12.54 -1.37 -10.26
CA CYS A 23 11.67 -2.31 -9.56
C CYS A 23 10.41 -2.63 -10.36
N CYS A 24 9.66 -1.60 -10.76
CA CYS A 24 8.35 -1.75 -11.38
C CYS A 24 8.21 -0.93 -12.67
N VAL A 25 7.13 -1.19 -13.41
CA VAL A 25 6.77 -0.37 -14.58
C VAL A 25 6.58 1.06 -14.11
N GLN A 26 7.31 2.01 -14.71
CA GLN A 26 7.17 3.42 -14.36
C GLN A 26 5.74 3.88 -14.66
N SER A 27 4.99 4.16 -13.60
CA SER A 27 3.73 4.87 -13.68
C SER A 27 4.03 6.37 -13.78
N THR A 28 3.25 7.09 -14.59
CA THR A 28 3.30 8.55 -14.57
C THR A 28 2.86 9.02 -13.18
N PRO A 29 3.67 9.85 -12.49
CA PRO A 29 3.28 10.39 -11.19
C PRO A 29 1.92 11.10 -11.27
N LEU A 30 1.16 11.03 -10.17
CA LEU A 30 -0.10 11.75 -10.04
C LEU A 30 0.09 13.24 -10.35
N GLN A 31 -0.63 13.72 -11.36
CA GLN A 31 -0.62 15.12 -11.77
C GLN A 31 -1.68 15.87 -10.96
N LEU A 32 -1.26 16.64 -9.95
CA LEU A 32 -2.16 17.51 -9.19
C LEU A 32 -1.99 18.97 -9.62
N PRO A 33 -3.06 19.78 -9.61
CA PRO A 33 -2.96 21.20 -9.98
C PRO A 33 -1.89 21.95 -9.19
N GLY A 34 -0.87 22.46 -9.88
CA GLY A 34 0.22 23.21 -9.25
C GLY A 34 1.29 22.36 -8.56
N LEU A 35 1.17 21.03 -8.55
CA LEU A 35 2.23 20.12 -8.12
C LEU A 35 3.16 19.82 -9.30
N LYS A 36 4.44 20.14 -9.14
CA LYS A 36 5.53 19.74 -10.02
C LYS A 36 6.42 18.76 -9.26
N ILE A 37 6.63 17.58 -9.83
CA ILE A 37 7.57 16.59 -9.30
C ILE A 37 8.94 16.84 -9.95
N PRO A 38 9.98 17.19 -9.19
CA PRO A 38 11.33 17.35 -9.72
C PRO A 38 11.80 16.09 -10.47
N LEU A 39 12.57 16.26 -11.55
CA LEU A 39 13.02 15.14 -12.39
C LEU A 39 13.76 14.07 -11.58
N LEU A 40 14.65 14.47 -10.68
CA LEU A 40 15.40 13.54 -9.82
C LEU A 40 14.49 12.69 -8.93
N MET A 41 13.36 13.24 -8.43
CA MET A 41 12.38 12.44 -7.70
C MET A 41 11.74 11.37 -8.59
N GLN A 42 11.49 11.68 -9.86
CA GLN A 42 10.92 10.74 -10.83
C GLN A 42 11.90 9.62 -11.20
N GLU A 43 13.18 9.96 -11.37
CA GLU A 43 14.26 9.01 -11.66
C GLU A 43 14.53 8.07 -10.46
N MET A 44 14.24 8.54 -9.24
CA MET A 44 14.33 7.78 -7.99
C MET A 44 13.00 7.17 -7.54
N ASN A 45 12.01 7.07 -8.44
CA ASN A 45 10.74 6.42 -8.14
C ASN A 45 10.85 4.91 -8.34
N TYR A 46 11.03 4.18 -7.24
CA TYR A 46 11.13 2.72 -7.23
C TYR A 46 9.80 2.04 -6.81
N GLY A 47 8.70 2.79 -6.73
CA GLY A 47 7.39 2.28 -6.34
C GLY A 47 6.71 1.41 -7.40
N CYS A 48 5.81 0.53 -6.95
CA CYS A 48 5.02 -0.40 -7.78
C CYS A 48 3.67 0.14 -8.24
N GLY A 49 3.20 1.19 -7.56
CA GLY A 49 1.86 1.72 -7.63
C GLY A 49 1.84 3.09 -6.95
N THR A 50 0.76 3.41 -6.26
CA THR A 50 0.69 4.65 -5.47
C THR A 50 0.04 4.39 -4.13
N THR A 51 0.56 5.04 -3.09
CA THR A 51 -0.08 5.07 -1.77
C THR A 51 -0.96 6.31 -1.60
N VAL A 52 -0.91 7.27 -2.53
CA VAL A 52 -1.56 8.58 -2.41
C VAL A 52 -3.03 8.48 -2.84
N HIS A 53 -3.85 7.88 -1.97
CA HIS A 53 -5.30 7.79 -2.16
C HIS A 53 -5.97 9.07 -1.67
N HIS A 54 -6.30 10.00 -2.57
CA HIS A 54 -6.84 11.32 -2.23
C HIS A 54 -8.09 11.31 -1.34
N ASN A 55 -8.97 10.32 -1.48
CA ASN A 55 -10.16 10.15 -0.63
C ASN A 55 -9.80 9.89 0.85
N GLU A 56 -8.59 9.42 1.09
CA GLU A 56 -8.03 9.22 2.40
C GLU A 56 -7.22 10.42 2.90
N LEU A 57 -7.01 11.48 2.12
CA LEU A 57 -6.13 12.59 2.49
C LEU A 57 -6.91 13.84 2.91
N ASN A 58 -8.20 13.67 3.22
CA ASN A 58 -9.07 14.72 3.71
C ASN A 58 -8.67 15.20 5.12
N ASN A 59 -8.89 16.49 5.40
CA ASN A 59 -8.65 17.14 6.69
C ASN A 59 -7.17 17.19 7.15
N GLU A 60 -6.23 17.33 6.21
CA GLU A 60 -4.80 17.55 6.50
C GLU A 60 -4.19 16.54 7.50
N PRO A 61 -4.31 15.22 7.24
CA PRO A 61 -3.88 14.17 8.16
C PRO A 61 -2.37 14.24 8.43
N THR A 62 -1.96 13.78 9.62
CA THR A 62 -0.55 13.45 9.88
C THR A 62 -0.24 12.10 9.22
N VAL A 63 0.75 12.07 8.34
CA VAL A 63 1.18 10.89 7.58
C VAL A 63 2.57 10.47 8.03
N LEU A 64 2.73 9.20 8.39
CA LEU A 64 4.03 8.56 8.56
C LEU A 64 4.36 7.76 7.30
N TYR A 65 5.35 8.19 6.54
CA TYR A 65 5.79 7.52 5.31
C TYR A 65 7.07 6.71 5.55
N VAL A 66 7.02 5.40 5.37
CA VAL A 66 8.15 4.49 5.64
C VAL A 66 8.83 4.11 4.33
N GLY A 67 10.12 4.41 4.20
CA GLY A 67 10.89 4.28 2.97
C GLY A 67 10.73 5.51 2.07
N VAL A 68 11.30 6.65 2.49
CA VAL A 68 11.11 7.94 1.78
C VAL A 68 11.59 7.93 0.33
N GLY A 69 12.59 7.09 0.01
CA GLY A 69 13.19 7.01 -1.32
C GLY A 69 13.68 8.39 -1.79
N GLY A 70 13.39 8.76 -3.04
CA GLY A 70 13.72 10.09 -3.57
C GLY A 70 12.88 11.25 -3.03
N GLY A 71 11.88 11.01 -2.17
CA GLY A 71 11.00 12.05 -1.61
C GLY A 71 9.71 12.33 -2.40
N LEU A 72 9.41 11.55 -3.45
CA LEU A 72 8.27 11.77 -4.34
C LEU A 72 6.92 11.70 -3.62
N GLU A 73 6.60 10.59 -2.95
CA GLU A 73 5.30 10.44 -2.28
C GLU A 73 5.22 11.34 -1.04
N ALA A 74 6.34 11.62 -0.36
CA ALA A 74 6.36 12.58 0.74
C ALA A 74 5.92 13.99 0.28
N LEU A 75 6.41 14.45 -0.89
CA LEU A 75 5.94 15.69 -1.52
C LEU A 75 4.46 15.62 -1.91
N GLN A 76 4.00 14.48 -2.43
CA GLN A 76 2.59 14.29 -2.78
C GLN A 76 1.68 14.31 -1.54
N PHE A 77 2.08 13.70 -0.42
CA PHE A 77 1.32 13.79 0.82
C PHE A 77 1.29 15.22 1.36
N ALA A 78 2.42 15.93 1.32
CA ALA A 78 2.50 17.34 1.73
C ALA A 78 1.57 18.26 0.91
N TYR A 79 1.22 17.88 -0.32
CA TYR A 79 0.23 18.60 -1.11
C TYR A 79 -1.15 18.67 -0.41
N PHE A 80 -1.54 17.58 0.27
CA PHE A 80 -2.81 17.45 0.99
C PHE A 80 -2.74 17.90 2.45
N SER A 81 -1.54 17.94 3.04
CA SER A 81 -1.31 18.39 4.43
C SER A 81 -0.22 19.45 4.49
N ARG A 82 -0.59 20.73 4.37
CA ARG A 82 0.33 21.87 4.19
C ARG A 82 0.67 22.57 5.51
N ARG A 83 1.14 21.80 6.48
CA ARG A 83 1.56 22.30 7.79
C ARG A 83 2.88 21.68 8.22
N PRO A 84 3.69 22.40 9.02
CA PRO A 84 4.96 21.86 9.52
C PRO A 84 4.77 20.50 10.22
N GLY A 85 5.66 19.55 9.92
CA GLY A 85 5.66 18.20 10.50
C GLY A 85 4.42 17.36 10.17
N ALA A 86 3.66 17.71 9.14
CA ALA A 86 2.52 16.89 8.71
C ALA A 86 2.95 15.52 8.19
N ILE A 87 4.08 15.49 7.47
CA ILE A 87 4.63 14.28 6.87
C ILE A 87 5.89 13.91 7.65
N ILE A 88 5.85 12.78 8.34
CA ILE A 88 7.00 12.21 9.03
C ILE A 88 7.51 11.09 8.12
N ALA A 89 8.69 11.23 7.54
CA ALA A 89 9.26 10.27 6.61
C ALA A 89 10.42 9.53 7.28
N VAL A 90 10.35 8.20 7.31
CA VAL A 90 11.34 7.32 7.94
C VAL A 90 12.15 6.62 6.86
N GLU A 91 13.47 6.61 6.99
CA GLU A 91 14.34 5.95 6.03
C GLU A 91 15.61 5.46 6.72
N PRO A 92 15.95 4.16 6.64
CA PRO A 92 17.13 3.62 7.29
C PRO A 92 18.43 4.03 6.59
N VAL A 93 18.42 4.21 5.27
CA VAL A 93 19.63 4.47 4.48
C VAL A 93 19.97 5.97 4.47
N GLU A 94 21.13 6.32 5.05
CA GLU A 94 21.58 7.72 5.16
C GLU A 94 21.70 8.43 3.80
N ALA A 95 22.34 7.79 2.81
CA ALA A 95 22.46 8.34 1.47
C ALA A 95 21.10 8.64 0.83
N MET A 96 20.07 7.83 1.13
CA MET A 96 18.72 8.04 0.62
C MET A 96 18.02 9.21 1.33
N ARG A 97 18.18 9.35 2.65
CA ARG A 97 17.72 10.54 3.39
C ARG A 97 18.31 11.82 2.83
N GLU A 98 19.62 11.84 2.58
CA GLU A 98 20.29 13.00 2.00
C GLU A 98 19.77 13.34 0.60
N ALA A 99 19.52 12.33 -0.23
CA ALA A 99 18.94 12.51 -1.55
C ALA A 99 17.53 13.09 -1.47
N ALA A 100 16.67 12.55 -0.60
CA ALA A 100 15.32 13.05 -0.37
C ALA A 100 15.33 14.51 0.10
N MET A 101 16.19 14.87 1.07
CA MET A 101 16.31 16.25 1.54
C MET A 101 16.71 17.21 0.40
N ARG A 102 17.74 16.86 -0.39
CA ARG A 102 18.14 17.68 -1.56
C ARG A 102 17.01 17.82 -2.58
N ASN A 103 16.26 16.74 -2.83
CA ASN A 103 15.17 16.76 -3.78
C ASN A 103 14.00 17.63 -3.28
N LEU A 104 13.69 17.62 -1.99
CA LEU A 104 12.64 18.47 -1.40
C LEU A 104 13.01 19.96 -1.48
N GLU A 105 14.29 20.31 -1.34
CA GLU A 105 14.75 21.69 -1.59
C GLU A 105 14.49 22.11 -3.04
N ILE A 106 14.76 21.24 -4.02
CA ILE A 106 14.40 21.50 -5.43
C ILE A 106 12.89 21.66 -5.58
N ALA A 107 12.11 20.77 -4.96
CA ALA A 107 10.65 20.86 -4.98
C ALA A 107 10.13 22.19 -4.44
N ALA A 108 10.74 22.75 -3.37
CA ALA A 108 10.37 24.05 -2.81
C ALA A 108 10.62 25.21 -3.80
N THR A 109 11.65 25.11 -4.65
CA THR A 109 11.88 26.10 -5.71
C THR A 109 10.87 26.00 -6.86
N GLU A 110 10.38 24.80 -7.15
CA GLU A 110 9.47 24.54 -8.27
C GLU A 110 7.99 24.68 -7.90
N ASN A 111 7.67 24.58 -6.61
CA ASN A 111 6.32 24.56 -6.05
C ASN A 111 6.14 25.69 -5.02
N PRO A 112 5.57 26.85 -5.39
CA PRO A 112 5.42 27.99 -4.47
C PRO A 112 4.54 27.74 -3.23
N TRP A 113 3.79 26.65 -3.20
CA TRP A 113 2.94 26.26 -2.08
C TRP A 113 3.64 25.32 -1.09
N PHE A 114 4.79 24.75 -1.47
CA PHE A 114 5.50 23.75 -0.69
C PHE A 114 6.57 24.42 0.17
N ASP A 115 6.59 24.06 1.45
CA ASP A 115 7.63 24.45 2.39
C ASP A 115 8.29 23.16 2.90
N THR A 116 9.62 23.13 2.95
CA THR A 116 10.35 21.92 3.39
C THR A 116 10.02 21.53 4.83
N SER A 117 9.56 22.46 5.67
CA SER A 117 9.08 22.16 7.02
C SER A 117 7.86 21.24 7.06
N PHE A 118 7.13 21.07 5.95
CA PHE A 118 5.98 20.15 5.89
C PHE A 118 6.39 18.67 6.01
N VAL A 119 7.66 18.37 5.68
CA VAL A 119 8.21 17.01 5.68
C VAL A 119 9.40 16.93 6.64
N GLU A 120 9.28 16.08 7.66
CA GLU A 120 10.37 15.74 8.58
C GLU A 120 10.95 14.39 8.18
N ILE A 121 12.22 14.36 7.73
CA ILE A 121 12.93 13.11 7.41
C ILE A 121 13.73 12.64 8.62
N CYS A 122 13.46 11.43 9.10
CA CYS A 122 14.08 10.85 10.28
C CYS A 122 14.80 9.53 9.97
N PRO A 123 15.92 9.23 10.67
CA PRO A 123 16.48 7.88 10.67
C PRO A 123 15.53 6.92 11.41
N GLY A 124 15.42 5.69 10.91
CA GLY A 124 14.62 4.63 11.52
C GLY A 124 14.27 3.56 10.48
N ASP A 125 13.64 2.48 10.93
CA ASP A 125 13.16 1.42 10.06
C ASP A 125 11.69 1.09 10.38
N ALA A 126 11.13 0.13 9.64
CA ALA A 126 9.75 -0.29 9.81
C ALA A 126 9.51 -1.10 11.10
N PHE A 127 10.56 -1.55 11.79
CA PHE A 127 10.45 -2.45 12.95
C PHE A 127 10.34 -1.68 14.27
N ASN A 128 10.84 -0.45 14.31
CA ASN A 128 10.73 0.45 15.46
C ASN A 128 10.56 1.89 14.98
N LEU A 129 9.32 2.28 14.69
CA LEU A 129 8.97 3.57 14.12
C LEU A 129 9.15 4.67 15.19
N PRO A 130 9.84 5.79 14.87
CA PRO A 130 10.24 6.82 15.84
C PRO A 130 9.09 7.78 16.22
N VAL A 131 7.88 7.25 16.40
CA VAL A 131 6.69 8.00 16.82
C VAL A 131 5.94 7.26 17.93
N ALA A 132 5.14 8.01 18.68
CA ALA A 132 4.36 7.48 19.78
C ALA A 132 3.23 6.54 19.31
N ASP A 133 2.71 5.75 20.23
CA ASP A 133 1.51 4.95 20.00
C ASP A 133 0.34 5.86 19.61
N ALA A 134 -0.49 5.42 18.67
CA ALA A 134 -1.71 6.10 18.27
C ALA A 134 -1.54 7.62 17.97
N SER A 135 -0.44 8.01 17.33
CA SER A 135 -0.10 9.41 17.08
C SER A 135 -0.36 9.88 15.65
N VAL A 136 -0.42 8.97 14.68
CA VAL A 136 -0.57 9.33 13.25
C VAL A 136 -1.90 8.84 12.67
N ASP A 137 -2.41 9.56 11.67
CA ASP A 137 -3.68 9.24 11.02
C ASP A 137 -3.49 8.20 9.91
N ILE A 138 -2.34 8.28 9.23
CA ILE A 138 -1.99 7.43 8.09
C ILE A 138 -0.55 6.93 8.27
N VAL A 139 -0.34 5.64 8.02
CA VAL A 139 0.99 5.08 7.74
C VAL A 139 0.98 4.72 6.26
N ALA A 140 2.02 5.08 5.53
CA ALA A 140 2.16 4.75 4.12
C ALA A 140 3.52 4.14 3.81
N GLN A 141 3.56 3.21 2.86
CA GLN A 141 4.81 2.65 2.31
C GLN A 141 4.58 2.11 0.90
N ASN A 142 5.59 2.24 0.04
CA ASN A 142 5.51 1.78 -1.35
C ASN A 142 6.72 0.90 -1.68
N CYS A 143 6.47 -0.36 -2.05
CA CYS A 143 7.48 -1.33 -2.50
C CYS A 143 8.60 -1.59 -1.47
N LEU A 144 8.27 -1.57 -0.18
CA LEU A 144 9.21 -1.80 0.93
C LEU A 144 8.99 -3.17 1.58
N PHE A 145 7.75 -3.52 1.89
CA PHE A 145 7.44 -4.65 2.78
C PHE A 145 7.74 -6.00 2.15
N ASN A 146 7.69 -6.09 0.82
CA ASN A 146 8.09 -7.30 0.11
C ASN A 146 9.59 -7.62 0.23
N ILE A 147 10.44 -6.71 0.71
CA ILE A 147 11.86 -6.98 0.96
C ILE A 147 12.00 -7.85 2.21
N PHE A 148 11.09 -7.67 3.17
CA PHE A 148 11.16 -8.35 4.46
C PHE A 148 10.94 -9.85 4.35
N GLU A 149 11.57 -10.60 5.24
CA GLU A 149 11.15 -11.97 5.51
C GLU A 149 9.81 -11.96 6.26
N PRO A 150 9.00 -13.04 6.22
CA PRO A 150 7.66 -13.04 6.81
C PRO A 150 7.60 -12.66 8.30
N THR A 151 8.64 -13.00 9.08
CA THR A 151 8.75 -12.61 10.48
C THR A 151 8.92 -11.11 10.65
N ASP A 152 9.77 -10.50 9.82
CA ASP A 152 10.08 -9.08 9.85
C ASP A 152 8.92 -8.25 9.29
N LEU A 153 8.23 -8.75 8.27
CA LEU A 153 6.97 -8.18 7.79
C LEU A 153 5.90 -8.16 8.88
N THR A 154 5.79 -9.23 9.67
CA THR A 154 4.86 -9.29 10.80
C THR A 154 5.19 -8.24 11.86
N LEU A 155 6.48 -8.00 12.13
CA LEU A 155 6.92 -6.94 13.04
C LEU A 155 6.56 -5.55 12.47
N ALA A 156 6.86 -5.30 11.20
CA ALA A 156 6.57 -4.04 10.53
C ALA A 156 5.07 -3.69 10.51
N LEU A 157 4.22 -4.69 10.24
CA LEU A 157 2.76 -4.51 10.26
C LEU A 157 2.23 -4.20 11.67
N LYS A 158 2.77 -4.87 12.70
CA LYS A 158 2.42 -4.57 14.10
C LYS A 158 2.85 -3.17 14.51
N GLU A 159 4.01 -2.74 14.04
CA GLU A 159 4.54 -1.42 14.34
C GLU A 159 3.73 -0.32 13.65
N ALA A 160 3.35 -0.52 12.38
CA ALA A 160 2.38 0.34 11.70
C ALA A 160 1.04 0.40 12.46
N TYR A 161 0.55 -0.75 12.95
CA TYR A 161 -0.66 -0.79 13.76
C TYR A 161 -0.51 -0.03 15.08
N ARG A 162 0.64 -0.13 15.77
CA ARG A 162 0.91 0.56 17.04
C ARG A 162 0.77 2.07 16.91
N VAL A 163 1.42 2.66 15.90
CA VAL A 163 1.50 4.11 15.72
C VAL A 163 0.21 4.75 15.19
N LEU A 164 -0.64 3.97 14.52
CA LEU A 164 -1.92 4.46 13.99
C LEU A 164 -2.92 4.78 15.10
N LYS A 165 -3.61 5.91 14.99
CA LYS A 165 -4.81 6.21 15.79
C LYS A 165 -5.91 5.16 15.54
N SER A 166 -6.87 5.04 16.47
CA SER A 166 -8.12 4.32 16.17
C SER A 166 -8.82 4.98 14.99
N GLY A 167 -9.27 4.19 14.01
CA GLY A 167 -9.78 4.68 12.73
C GLY A 167 -8.70 5.16 11.75
N GLY A 168 -7.42 5.16 12.14
CA GLY A 168 -6.30 5.40 11.24
C GLY A 168 -6.14 4.28 10.22
N ARG A 169 -5.33 4.50 9.18
CA ARG A 169 -5.18 3.53 8.08
C ARG A 169 -3.75 3.37 7.59
N LEU A 170 -3.41 2.15 7.22
CA LEU A 170 -2.20 1.78 6.52
C LEU A 170 -2.48 1.78 5.02
N GLN A 171 -1.81 2.66 4.28
CA GLN A 171 -1.85 2.74 2.82
C GLN A 171 -0.60 2.08 2.26
N MET A 172 -0.76 1.14 1.34
CA MET A 172 0.39 0.44 0.79
C MET A 172 0.23 0.14 -0.68
N SER A 173 1.36 0.05 -1.36
CA SER A 173 1.49 -0.54 -2.69
C SER A 173 2.67 -1.49 -2.63
N ASP A 174 2.45 -2.80 -2.77
CA ASP A 174 3.53 -3.81 -2.77
C ASP A 174 3.39 -4.84 -3.88
N PRO A 175 4.51 -5.47 -4.27
CA PRO A 175 4.51 -6.70 -5.04
C PRO A 175 3.86 -7.86 -4.29
N ILE A 176 2.91 -8.51 -4.97
CA ILE A 176 2.40 -9.83 -4.67
C ILE A 176 2.71 -10.78 -5.82
N SER A 177 2.68 -12.08 -5.55
CA SER A 177 2.90 -13.14 -6.54
C SER A 177 1.61 -13.93 -6.80
N THR A 178 1.42 -14.39 -8.04
CA THR A 178 0.30 -15.28 -8.38
C THR A 178 0.44 -16.69 -7.81
N SER A 179 1.66 -17.07 -7.43
CA SER A 179 1.99 -18.35 -6.82
C SER A 179 3.24 -18.22 -5.93
N PRO A 180 3.45 -19.13 -4.95
CA PRO A 180 4.60 -19.03 -4.05
C PRO A 180 5.93 -18.98 -4.79
N ILE A 181 6.79 -18.03 -4.42
CA ILE A 181 8.15 -17.91 -4.97
C ILE A 181 9.00 -19.08 -4.50
N PRO A 182 9.73 -19.80 -5.39
CA PRO A 182 10.60 -20.90 -4.97
C PRO A 182 11.74 -20.46 -4.06
N GLU A 183 12.13 -21.36 -3.14
CA GLU A 183 13.14 -21.09 -2.10
C GLU A 183 14.48 -20.60 -2.67
N HIS A 184 14.92 -21.10 -3.83
CA HIS A 184 16.19 -20.68 -4.43
C HIS A 184 16.18 -19.21 -4.88
N LEU A 185 15.02 -18.67 -5.26
CA LEU A 185 14.87 -17.24 -5.55
C LEU A 185 14.72 -16.44 -4.26
N GLN A 186 13.95 -16.94 -3.28
CA GLN A 186 13.79 -16.24 -1.98
C GLN A 186 15.13 -16.01 -1.27
N LYS A 187 16.06 -16.98 -1.37
CA LYS A 187 17.42 -16.92 -0.82
C LYS A 187 18.38 -16.03 -1.62
N ASN A 188 17.96 -15.53 -2.78
CA ASN A 188 18.76 -14.58 -3.54
C ASN A 188 18.51 -13.17 -3.00
N GLU A 189 19.41 -12.69 -2.15
CA GLU A 189 19.32 -11.38 -1.50
C GLU A 189 19.29 -10.21 -2.49
N HIS A 190 19.94 -10.35 -3.66
CA HIS A 190 19.91 -9.31 -4.69
C HIS A 190 18.54 -9.21 -5.35
N LEU A 191 17.93 -10.36 -5.72
CA LEU A 191 16.54 -10.37 -6.21
C LEU A 191 15.55 -9.87 -5.15
N ARG A 192 15.86 -10.08 -3.87
CA ARG A 192 15.05 -9.59 -2.76
C ARG A 192 15.11 -8.06 -2.65
N ALA A 193 16.31 -7.49 -2.75
CA ALA A 193 16.52 -6.04 -2.79
C ALA A 193 15.88 -5.37 -4.01
N LEU A 194 15.73 -6.10 -5.13
CA LEU A 194 14.99 -5.66 -6.33
C LEU A 194 13.48 -5.83 -6.23
N CYS A 195 12.98 -6.30 -5.08
CA CYS A 195 11.57 -6.59 -4.84
C CYS A 195 10.96 -7.68 -5.76
N LEU A 196 11.79 -8.64 -6.20
CA LEU A 196 11.37 -9.70 -7.11
C LEU A 196 11.12 -11.04 -6.44
N SER A 197 11.76 -11.33 -5.31
CA SER A 197 11.74 -12.68 -4.71
C SER A 197 11.13 -12.79 -3.32
N GLY A 198 10.78 -11.68 -2.67
CA GLY A 198 10.10 -11.69 -1.36
C GLY A 198 8.58 -11.52 -1.44
N ALA A 199 8.00 -11.42 -2.64
CA ALA A 199 6.57 -11.21 -2.84
C ALA A 199 5.73 -12.43 -2.38
N LEU A 200 4.82 -12.19 -1.44
CA LEU A 200 3.85 -13.19 -0.96
C LEU A 200 2.63 -13.26 -1.89
N THR A 201 1.85 -14.34 -1.80
CA THR A 201 0.57 -14.39 -2.51
C THR A 201 -0.43 -13.39 -1.91
N TYR A 202 -1.43 -12.98 -2.71
CA TYR A 202 -2.51 -12.10 -2.25
C TYR A 202 -3.15 -12.55 -0.92
N LEU A 203 -3.43 -13.85 -0.80
CA LEU A 203 -4.08 -14.41 0.38
C LEU A 203 -3.16 -14.38 1.61
N GLU A 204 -1.90 -14.77 1.45
CA GLU A 204 -0.91 -14.71 2.53
C GLU A 204 -0.69 -13.27 3.02
N TYR A 205 -0.52 -12.34 2.08
CA TYR A 205 -0.27 -10.94 2.38
C TYR A 205 -1.45 -10.29 3.12
N THR A 206 -2.66 -10.48 2.60
CA THR A 206 -3.89 -9.97 3.24
C THR A 206 -4.10 -10.59 4.62
N GLN A 207 -3.78 -11.87 4.79
CA GLN A 207 -3.90 -12.53 6.09
C GLN A 207 -2.90 -11.99 7.12
N LEU A 208 -1.67 -11.65 6.72
CA LEU A 208 -0.70 -11.01 7.62
C LEU A 208 -1.17 -9.63 8.07
N ILE A 209 -1.77 -8.84 7.18
CA ILE A 209 -2.39 -7.56 7.52
C ILE A 209 -3.51 -7.76 8.56
N ILE A 210 -4.41 -8.71 8.34
CA ILE A 210 -5.49 -9.03 9.29
C ILE A 210 -4.92 -9.48 10.64
N ASN A 211 -3.90 -10.35 10.63
CA ASN A 211 -3.26 -10.86 11.85
C ASN A 211 -2.55 -9.78 12.66
N ALA A 212 -2.14 -8.68 12.02
CA ALA A 212 -1.59 -7.51 12.70
C ALA A 212 -2.67 -6.68 13.43
N GLY A 213 -3.95 -6.90 13.13
CA GLY A 213 -5.09 -6.32 13.83
C GLY A 213 -6.00 -5.42 12.98
N PHE A 214 -5.74 -5.30 11.68
CA PHE A 214 -6.56 -4.48 10.78
C PHE A 214 -7.91 -5.16 10.49
N GLY A 215 -9.00 -4.57 10.98
CA GLY A 215 -10.35 -5.12 10.84
C GLY A 215 -10.99 -4.97 9.47
N GLN A 216 -10.51 -4.03 8.65
CA GLN A 216 -10.98 -3.79 7.29
C GLN A 216 -9.80 -3.57 6.36
N VAL A 217 -9.82 -4.22 5.20
CA VAL A 217 -8.79 -4.12 4.16
C VAL A 217 -9.47 -3.89 2.82
N GLU A 218 -9.26 -2.73 2.23
CA GLU A 218 -9.79 -2.37 0.91
C GLU A 218 -8.69 -2.49 -0.14
N ILE A 219 -8.93 -3.32 -1.16
CA ILE A 219 -8.03 -3.44 -2.31
C ILE A 219 -8.40 -2.36 -3.32
N ARG A 220 -7.47 -1.41 -3.51
CA ARG A 220 -7.63 -0.23 -4.36
C ARG A 220 -7.25 -0.49 -5.81
N ALA A 221 -6.24 -1.32 -6.02
CA ALA A 221 -5.79 -1.75 -7.34
C ALA A 221 -5.06 -3.10 -7.24
N ARG A 222 -5.18 -3.91 -8.30
CA ARG A 222 -4.31 -5.07 -8.52
C ARG A 222 -3.87 -5.13 -9.97
N ARG A 223 -2.57 -5.00 -10.23
CA ARG A 223 -2.01 -4.81 -11.59
C ARG A 223 -0.77 -5.67 -11.84
N PRO A 224 -0.73 -6.50 -12.89
CA PRO A 224 0.51 -7.13 -13.33
C PRO A 224 1.59 -6.09 -13.66
N TYR A 225 2.82 -6.31 -13.21
CA TYR A 225 3.95 -5.42 -13.54
C TYR A 225 5.23 -6.17 -13.95
N ARG A 226 5.42 -7.43 -13.51
CA ARG A 226 6.59 -8.23 -13.86
C ARG A 226 6.26 -9.70 -14.06
N LEU A 227 6.97 -10.34 -14.98
CA LEU A 227 6.96 -11.78 -15.17
C LEU A 227 8.33 -12.34 -14.80
N LEU A 228 8.37 -13.26 -13.84
CA LEU A 228 9.52 -14.12 -13.63
C LEU A 228 9.38 -15.32 -14.57
N ASP A 229 10.10 -15.29 -15.69
CA ASP A 229 10.00 -16.35 -16.70
C ASP A 229 10.81 -17.60 -16.33
N LYS A 230 10.36 -18.75 -16.84
CA LYS A 230 10.98 -20.06 -16.61
C LYS A 230 12.45 -20.16 -17.02
N HIS A 231 12.89 -19.39 -18.01
CA HIS A 231 14.24 -19.48 -18.55
C HIS A 231 15.22 -18.63 -17.73
N SER A 232 14.90 -17.35 -17.51
CA SER A 232 15.78 -16.42 -16.79
C SER A 232 15.90 -16.76 -15.31
N TYR A 233 14.83 -17.29 -14.70
CA TYR A 233 14.75 -17.55 -13.26
C TYR A 233 14.76 -19.04 -12.88
N GLN A 234 14.96 -19.94 -13.85
CA GLN A 234 15.05 -21.39 -13.65
C GLN A 234 13.80 -21.95 -12.93
N LEU A 235 12.62 -21.53 -13.39
CA LEU A 235 11.33 -21.93 -12.83
C LEU A 235 10.71 -23.07 -13.65
N GLN A 236 9.81 -23.83 -13.03
CA GLN A 236 9.01 -24.84 -13.74
C GLN A 236 7.94 -24.18 -14.63
N GLU A 237 7.34 -23.11 -14.13
CA GLU A 237 6.34 -22.29 -14.81
C GLU A 237 6.62 -20.80 -14.57
N ASN A 238 6.10 -19.94 -15.43
CA ASN A 238 6.26 -18.51 -15.24
C ASN A 238 5.45 -18.05 -14.02
N ILE A 239 6.00 -17.12 -13.23
CA ILE A 239 5.31 -16.51 -12.09
C ILE A 239 5.05 -15.04 -12.43
N LEU A 240 3.80 -14.60 -12.35
CA LEU A 240 3.44 -13.21 -12.55
C LEU A 240 3.49 -12.48 -11.21
N LEU A 241 4.19 -11.35 -11.16
CA LEU A 241 4.17 -10.41 -10.06
C LEU A 241 3.19 -9.29 -10.38
N GLU A 242 2.37 -8.96 -9.40
CA GLU A 242 1.37 -7.91 -9.47
C GLU A 242 1.62 -6.89 -8.36
N SER A 243 1.32 -5.63 -8.61
CA SER A 243 1.24 -4.61 -7.58
C SER A 243 -0.16 -4.69 -6.94
N LEU A 244 -0.20 -4.62 -5.62
CA LEU A 244 -1.40 -4.56 -4.80
C LEU A 244 -1.43 -3.22 -4.06
N ASP A 245 -2.28 -2.30 -4.53
CA ASP A 245 -2.59 -1.08 -3.80
C ASP A 245 -3.70 -1.41 -2.78
N SER A 246 -3.52 -1.09 -1.49
CA SER A 246 -4.53 -1.34 -0.46
C SER A 246 -4.56 -0.28 0.64
N VAL A 247 -5.73 -0.16 1.27
CA VAL A 247 -5.95 0.65 2.47
C VAL A 247 -6.51 -0.24 3.56
N ALA A 248 -5.74 -0.44 4.63
CA ALA A 248 -6.12 -1.25 5.78
C ALA A 248 -6.44 -0.36 6.98
N PHE A 249 -7.64 -0.49 7.55
CA PHE A 249 -8.14 0.37 8.63
C PHE A 249 -7.94 -0.26 10.00
N LYS A 250 -7.47 0.54 10.95
CA LYS A 250 -7.39 0.21 12.37
C LYS A 250 -8.77 0.34 13.01
N VAL A 251 -9.60 -0.65 12.73
CA VAL A 251 -10.93 -0.86 13.29
C VAL A 251 -11.01 -2.25 13.90
N GLU A 252 -11.96 -2.48 14.80
CA GLU A 252 -12.14 -3.79 15.42
C GLU A 252 -12.45 -4.86 14.37
N ILE A 253 -11.89 -6.05 14.54
CA ILE A 253 -12.23 -7.22 13.72
C ILE A 253 -13.59 -7.74 14.21
N PRO A 254 -14.63 -7.76 13.36
CA PRO A 254 -15.93 -8.32 13.73
C PRO A 254 -15.85 -9.80 14.16
N PRO A 255 -16.80 -10.31 14.95
CA PRO A 255 -16.80 -11.71 15.40
C PRO A 255 -16.78 -12.75 14.27
N ASP A 256 -17.28 -12.38 13.09
CA ASP A 256 -17.31 -13.22 11.89
C ASP A 256 -16.11 -12.99 10.95
N GLY A 257 -15.05 -12.34 11.43
CA GLY A 257 -13.79 -12.12 10.72
C GLY A 257 -13.65 -10.70 10.14
N ALA A 258 -12.47 -10.38 9.63
CA ALA A 258 -12.18 -9.07 9.04
C ALA A 258 -12.94 -8.85 7.72
N CYS A 259 -13.19 -7.59 7.39
CA CYS A 259 -13.82 -7.18 6.13
C CYS A 259 -12.73 -6.96 5.07
N VAL A 260 -12.60 -7.87 4.11
CA VAL A 260 -11.76 -7.65 2.91
C VAL A 260 -12.66 -7.22 1.76
N PHE A 261 -12.35 -6.09 1.13
CA PHE A 261 -13.13 -5.55 0.03
C PHE A 261 -12.34 -5.51 -1.27
N THR A 262 -12.85 -6.21 -2.27
CA THR A 262 -12.23 -6.30 -3.61
C THR A 262 -13.05 -5.62 -4.70
N GLY A 263 -14.02 -4.77 -4.32
CA GLY A 263 -14.92 -4.09 -5.26
C GLY A 263 -16.18 -4.88 -5.63
N LYS A 264 -16.54 -5.92 -4.88
CA LYS A 264 -17.78 -6.68 -5.10
C LYS A 264 -19.00 -5.84 -4.72
N THR A 265 -20.09 -6.04 -5.44
CA THR A 265 -21.38 -5.42 -5.11
C THR A 265 -22.47 -6.48 -5.02
N ALA A 266 -23.44 -6.25 -4.16
CA ALA A 266 -24.68 -7.03 -4.07
C ALA A 266 -25.83 -6.20 -4.66
N ILE A 267 -26.64 -6.84 -5.49
CA ILE A 267 -27.79 -6.23 -6.16
C ILE A 267 -29.02 -7.08 -5.88
N TYR A 268 -30.01 -6.51 -5.19
CA TYR A 268 -31.28 -7.18 -4.95
C TYR A 268 -32.20 -7.08 -6.19
N THR A 269 -32.77 -8.20 -6.61
CA THR A 269 -33.62 -8.34 -7.80
C THR A 269 -35.00 -8.92 -7.49
N GLY A 270 -35.35 -9.08 -6.21
CA GLY A 270 -36.62 -9.67 -5.80
C GLY A 270 -37.83 -8.74 -5.95
N LYS A 271 -38.98 -9.19 -5.46
CA LYS A 271 -40.27 -8.50 -5.67
C LYS A 271 -40.53 -7.34 -4.72
N GLU A 272 -39.91 -7.36 -3.55
CA GLU A 272 -40.10 -6.30 -2.55
C GLU A 272 -39.26 -5.05 -2.90
N GLU A 273 -39.49 -3.95 -2.19
CA GLU A 273 -38.74 -2.70 -2.41
C GLU A 273 -37.28 -2.83 -1.96
N PHE A 274 -37.05 -3.55 -0.86
CA PHE A 274 -35.75 -3.82 -0.31
C PHE A 274 -35.66 -5.23 0.29
N PHE A 275 -34.44 -5.70 0.43
CA PHE A 275 -34.08 -6.88 1.21
C PHE A 275 -33.23 -6.44 2.41
N ASP A 276 -33.52 -6.99 3.58
CA ASP A 276 -32.78 -6.74 4.82
C ASP A 276 -32.25 -8.07 5.36
N ASP A 277 -30.92 -8.19 5.45
CA ASP A 277 -30.27 -9.41 5.92
C ASP A 277 -30.27 -9.58 7.45
N GLN A 278 -30.90 -8.64 8.17
CA GLN A 278 -30.97 -8.57 9.63
C GLN A 278 -29.58 -8.52 10.31
N SER A 279 -28.54 -8.21 9.54
CA SER A 279 -27.14 -8.14 9.96
C SER A 279 -26.51 -6.78 9.61
N GLY A 280 -27.34 -5.78 9.31
CA GLY A 280 -26.94 -4.40 9.03
C GLY A 280 -26.91 -4.03 7.55
N HIS A 281 -27.24 -4.94 6.62
CA HIS A 281 -27.22 -4.65 5.19
C HIS A 281 -28.65 -4.58 4.63
N ILE A 282 -28.99 -3.41 4.08
CA ILE A 282 -30.25 -3.17 3.38
C ILE A 282 -29.97 -2.98 1.90
N LEU A 283 -30.49 -3.89 1.06
CA LEU A 283 -30.33 -3.85 -0.38
C LEU A 283 -31.62 -3.31 -1.02
N GLN A 284 -31.55 -2.11 -1.61
CA GLN A 284 -32.65 -1.59 -2.42
C GLN A 284 -32.71 -2.31 -3.76
N ARG A 285 -33.93 -2.60 -4.24
CA ARG A 285 -34.12 -3.33 -5.49
C ARG A 285 -33.48 -2.59 -6.67
N GLY A 286 -32.58 -3.27 -7.37
CA GLY A 286 -31.89 -2.78 -8.57
C GLY A 286 -30.72 -1.83 -8.30
N ILE A 287 -30.39 -1.54 -7.03
CA ILE A 287 -29.30 -0.63 -6.67
C ILE A 287 -28.11 -1.45 -6.15
N PRO A 288 -26.93 -1.38 -6.80
CA PRO A 288 -25.73 -2.03 -6.30
C PRO A 288 -25.25 -1.42 -4.98
N VAL A 289 -24.93 -2.28 -4.02
CA VAL A 289 -24.33 -1.90 -2.73
C VAL A 289 -22.96 -2.55 -2.61
N ALA A 290 -21.95 -1.77 -2.25
CA ALA A 290 -20.59 -2.26 -1.99
C ALA A 290 -20.58 -3.16 -0.75
N VAL A 291 -20.11 -4.40 -0.90
CA VAL A 291 -20.06 -5.39 0.18
C VAL A 291 -18.70 -6.06 0.23
N CYS A 292 -18.18 -6.30 1.44
CA CYS A 292 -16.96 -7.07 1.60
C CYS A 292 -17.14 -8.52 1.12
N ASP A 293 -16.02 -9.19 0.85
CA ASP A 293 -15.98 -10.52 0.25
C ASP A 293 -16.75 -11.56 1.08
N LYS A 294 -16.63 -11.55 2.41
CA LYS A 294 -17.40 -12.45 3.29
C LYS A 294 -18.91 -12.14 3.27
N THR A 295 -19.29 -10.86 3.18
CA THR A 295 -20.71 -10.46 3.10
C THR A 295 -21.29 -10.86 1.75
N ALA A 296 -20.53 -10.69 0.67
CA ALA A 296 -20.91 -11.14 -0.67
C ALA A 296 -21.18 -12.66 -0.69
N GLU A 297 -20.30 -13.46 -0.07
CA GLU A 297 -20.50 -14.92 0.07
C GLU A 297 -21.74 -15.27 0.89
N LYS A 298 -21.98 -14.59 2.01
CA LYS A 298 -23.18 -14.80 2.84
C LYS A 298 -24.47 -14.47 2.08
N LEU A 299 -24.52 -13.32 1.41
CA LEU A 299 -25.70 -12.89 0.65
C LEU A 299 -26.00 -13.82 -0.53
N ALA A 300 -24.96 -14.33 -1.20
CA ALA A 300 -25.10 -15.33 -2.25
C ALA A 300 -25.75 -16.63 -1.77
N VAL A 301 -25.60 -16.99 -0.49
CA VAL A 301 -26.21 -18.19 0.10
C VAL A 301 -27.62 -17.93 0.62
N ILE A 302 -27.86 -16.77 1.24
CA ILE A 302 -29.14 -16.45 1.88
C ILE A 302 -30.29 -16.34 0.86
N ASN A 303 -30.05 -15.73 -0.30
CA ASN A 303 -31.09 -15.54 -1.32
C ASN A 303 -30.50 -15.53 -2.74
N SER A 304 -30.00 -16.69 -3.17
CA SER A 304 -29.31 -16.87 -4.46
C SER A 304 -30.19 -16.60 -5.69
N GLU A 305 -31.52 -16.66 -5.56
CA GLU A 305 -32.45 -16.39 -6.66
C GLU A 305 -32.74 -14.89 -6.84
N GLU A 306 -32.61 -14.09 -5.78
CA GLU A 306 -32.95 -12.66 -5.78
C GLU A 306 -31.77 -11.74 -5.46
N ILE A 307 -30.55 -12.26 -5.27
CA ILE A 307 -29.35 -11.45 -5.04
C ILE A 307 -28.29 -11.82 -6.06
N ILE A 308 -27.89 -10.83 -6.86
CA ILE A 308 -26.77 -10.94 -7.78
C ILE A 308 -25.53 -10.37 -7.10
N ILE A 309 -24.45 -11.15 -7.06
CA ILE A 309 -23.13 -10.71 -6.61
C ILE A 309 -22.23 -10.48 -7.82
N THR A 310 -21.64 -9.30 -7.93
CA THR A 310 -20.66 -9.03 -8.99
C THR A 310 -19.31 -9.65 -8.65
N SER A 311 -18.50 -9.95 -9.68
CA SER A 311 -17.09 -10.28 -9.48
C SER A 311 -16.33 -9.10 -8.88
N SER A 312 -15.18 -9.38 -8.26
CA SER A 312 -14.24 -8.35 -7.83
C SER A 312 -13.83 -7.46 -8.99
N THR A 313 -13.90 -6.14 -8.80
CA THR A 313 -13.37 -5.19 -9.78
C THR A 313 -11.87 -5.00 -9.60
N TRP A 314 -11.34 -5.23 -8.39
CA TRP A 314 -9.96 -4.93 -7.97
C TRP A 314 -9.56 -3.46 -8.05
N TYR A 315 -10.44 -2.59 -8.56
CA TYR A 315 -10.22 -1.17 -8.73
C TYR A 315 -11.32 -0.42 -8.02
N TYR A 316 -10.93 0.31 -6.98
CA TYR A 316 -11.83 1.08 -6.14
C TYR A 316 -11.09 2.28 -5.56
N ASP A 317 -11.75 3.43 -5.51
CA ASP A 317 -11.15 4.72 -5.18
C ASP A 317 -11.36 5.15 -3.72
N GLY A 318 -12.20 4.47 -2.95
CA GLY A 318 -12.54 4.87 -1.59
C GLY A 318 -14.04 4.83 -1.32
N GLY A 319 -14.43 4.95 -0.06
CA GLY A 319 -15.85 5.04 0.33
C GLY A 319 -16.37 3.88 1.16
N GLY A 320 -15.53 2.91 1.50
CA GLY A 320 -15.92 1.79 2.35
C GLY A 320 -16.68 0.70 1.60
N CYS A 321 -16.91 -0.39 2.32
CA CYS A 321 -17.89 -1.41 2.01
C CYS A 321 -18.69 -1.71 3.27
N CYS A 322 -19.92 -2.22 3.10
CA CYS A 322 -20.84 -2.58 4.18
C CYS A 322 -21.34 -1.37 4.99
#